data_AF-A0A4P9YW35-F1
#
_entry.id   AF-A0A4P9YW35-F1
#
_cell.length_a   1.000
_cell.length_b   1.000
_cell.length_c   1.000
_cell.angle_alpha   90.00
_cell.angle_beta   90.00
_cell.angle_gamma   90.00
#
_symmetry.space_group_name_H-M   'P 1'
#
loop_
_entity.id
_entity.type
_entity.pdbx_description
1 polymer ?
#
loop_
_entity_poly.entity_id
_entity_poly.type
_entity_poly.pdbx_seq_one_letter_code
_entity_poly.pdbx_strand_id
1 'polypeptide(L)' 'PLYVMLTTSLDKKAGIELLEQAIVKVQESITAAKGSLSVKMKPKAVSETDDLELAELMARVERENAEVSGDEASSDDEA' A
#
# COMPACT_ATOMS: atom_id res chain seq x y z
N PRO A 1 0.64 -8.25 -0.49
CA PRO A 1 1.20 -7.10 0.26
C PRO A 1 0.57 -5.79 -0.26
N LEU A 2 0.33 -4.82 0.62
CA LEU A 2 -0.16 -3.49 0.28
C LEU A 2 1.00 -2.49 0.39
N TYR A 3 1.13 -1.61 -0.61
CA TYR A 3 2.16 -0.58 -0.65
C TYR A 3 1.50 0.79 -0.83
N VAL A 4 2.07 1.81 -0.21
CA VAL A 4 1.65 3.21 -0.35
C VAL A 4 2.84 4.03 -0.82
N MET A 5 2.59 4.89 -1.80
CA MET A 5 3.57 5.83 -2.35
C MET A 5 3.17 7.24 -1.92
N LEU A 6 4.07 7.93 -1.24
CA LEU A 6 3.88 9.31 -0.79
C LEU A 6 4.82 10.22 -1.57
N THR A 7 4.37 11.44 -1.89
CA THR A 7 5.19 12.46 -2.53
C THR A 7 4.75 13.83 -2.05
N THR A 8 5.70 14.63 -1.57
CA THR A 8 5.47 16.02 -1.19
C THR A 8 5.88 16.93 -2.35
N SER A 9 4.99 17.85 -2.75
CA SER A 9 5.23 18.80 -3.84
C SER A 9 4.58 20.14 -3.52
N LEU A 10 5.23 21.23 -3.95
CA LEU A 10 4.67 22.58 -3.86
C LEU A 10 3.50 22.77 -4.82
N ASP A 11 3.58 22.16 -6.01
CA ASP A 11 2.49 22.13 -6.98
C ASP A 11 1.74 20.80 -6.89
N LYS A 12 0.51 20.88 -6.42
CA LYS A 12 -0.38 19.74 -6.22
C LYS A 12 -0.77 19.08 -7.55
N LYS A 13 -0.93 19.83 -8.63
CA LYS A 13 -1.31 19.27 -9.93
C LYS A 13 -0.14 18.53 -10.56
N ALA A 14 1.01 19.19 -10.62
CA ALA A 14 2.23 18.58 -11.14
C ALA A 14 2.63 17.32 -10.35
N GLY A 15 2.45 17.34 -9.02
CA GLY A 15 2.71 16.18 -8.17
C GLY A 15 1.81 14.98 -8.47
N ILE A 16 0.51 15.21 -8.71
CA ILE A 16 -0.44 14.16 -9.09
C ILE A 16 -0.08 13.57 -10.46
N GLU A 17 0.19 14.41 -11.47
CA GLU A 17 0.58 13.95 -12.80
C GLU A 17 1.87 13.12 -12.76
N LEU A 18 2.86 13.54 -11.96
CA LEU A 18 4.11 12.81 -11.81
C LEU A 18 3.88 11.43 -11.16
N LEU A 19 3.03 11.35 -10.15
CA LEU A 19 2.66 10.09 -9.50
C LEU A 19 1.93 9.15 -10.46
N GLU A 20 1.02 9.67 -11.29
CA GLU A 20 0.36 8.85 -12.31
C GLU A 20 1.36 8.28 -13.33
N GLN A 21 2.31 9.09 -13.81
CA GLN A 21 3.36 8.62 -14.71
C GLN A 21 4.28 7.59 -14.03
N ALA A 22 4.59 7.78 -12.75
CA ALA A 22 5.39 6.84 -11.99
C ALA A 22 4.69 5.48 -11.84
N ILE A 23 3.39 5.47 -11.54
CA ILE A 23 2.60 4.23 -11.45
C ILE A 23 2.64 3.45 -12.76
N VAL A 24 2.50 4.12 -13.91
CA VAL A 24 2.58 3.47 -15.22
C VAL A 24 3.93 2.79 -15.41
N LYS A 25 5.04 3.50 -15.16
CA LYS A 25 6.40 2.94 -15.30
C LYS A 25 6.66 1.78 -14.34
N VAL A 26 6.18 1.88 -13.10
CA VAL A 26 6.31 0.80 -12.11
C VAL A 26 5.51 -0.42 -12.58
N GLN A 27 4.31 -0.21 -13.12
CA GLN A 27 3.50 -1.31 -13.66
C GLN A 27 4.20 -1.99 -14.84
N GLU A 28 4.76 -1.23 -15.78
CA GLU A 28 5.56 -1.78 -16.89
C GLU A 28 6.73 -2.62 -16.39
N SER A 29 7.48 -2.11 -15.40
CA SER A 29 8.61 -2.82 -14.80
C SER A 29 8.19 -4.10 -14.09
N ILE A 30 7.07 -4.09 -13.36
CA ILE A 30 6.56 -5.26 -12.63
C ILE A 30 6.03 -6.30 -13.61
N THR A 31 5.29 -5.88 -14.65
CA THR A 31 4.79 -6.79 -15.69
C THR A 31 5.94 -7.40 -16.48
N ALA A 32 7.02 -6.66 -16.76
CA ALA A 32 8.23 -7.21 -17.37
C ALA A 32 8.89 -8.31 -16.51
N ALA A 33 8.80 -8.18 -15.19
CA ALA A 33 9.24 -9.20 -14.22
C ALA A 33 8.23 -10.34 -14.01
N LYS A 34 7.16 -10.44 -14.84
CA LYS A 34 6.03 -11.38 -14.68
C LYS A 34 5.24 -11.22 -13.37
N GLY A 35 5.28 -10.05 -12.75
CA GLY A 35 4.45 -9.69 -11.62
C GLY A 35 3.14 -9.00 -12.03
N SER A 36 2.26 -8.79 -11.05
CA SER A 36 1.01 -8.05 -11.22
C SER A 36 0.90 -6.92 -10.18
N LEU A 37 0.58 -5.72 -10.64
CA LEU A 37 0.28 -4.57 -9.77
C LEU A 37 -1.19 -4.18 -9.95
N SER A 38 -1.91 -4.01 -8.84
CA SER A 38 -3.29 -3.51 -8.82
C SER A 38 -3.36 -2.23 -8.01
N VAL A 39 -3.66 -1.12 -8.67
CA VAL A 39 -3.88 0.17 -8.00
C VAL A 39 -5.24 0.16 -7.31
N LYS A 40 -5.26 0.18 -5.97
CA LYS A 40 -6.50 0.23 -5.18
C LYS A 40 -7.04 1.65 -5.02
N MET A 41 -6.16 2.64 -4.99
CA MET A 41 -6.49 4.05 -4.84
C MET A 41 -5.63 4.87 -5.80
N LYS A 42 -6.25 5.76 -6.57
CA LYS A 42 -5.54 6.68 -7.47
C LYS A 42 -4.83 7.78 -6.66
N PRO A 43 -3.76 8.40 -7.20
CA PRO A 43 -3.10 9.54 -6.55
C PRO A 43 -4.12 10.65 -6.26
N LYS A 44 -4.18 11.10 -5.02
CA LYS A 44 -4.98 12.26 -4.61
C LYS A 44 -4.12 13.24 -3.83
N ALA A 45 -4.37 14.53 -4.01
CA ALA A 45 -3.80 15.53 -3.12
C ALA A 45 -4.44 15.36 -1.73
N VAL A 46 -3.60 14.98 -0.77
CA VAL A 46 -3.96 14.81 0.63
C VAL A 46 -3.40 15.96 1.45
N SER A 47 -4.06 16.28 2.56
CA SER A 47 -3.53 17.21 3.55
C SER A 47 -2.73 16.46 4.61
N GLU A 48 -1.90 17.15 5.39
CA GLU A 48 -1.13 16.51 6.48
C GLU A 48 -2.02 15.74 7.46
N THR A 49 -3.26 16.18 7.66
CA THR A 49 -4.23 15.49 8.50
C THR A 49 -4.65 14.14 7.89
N ASP A 50 -4.93 14.10 6.59
CA ASP A 50 -5.25 12.85 5.88
C ASP A 50 -4.08 11.86 5.88
N ASP A 51 -2.84 12.37 5.78
CA ASP A 51 -1.63 11.54 5.81
C ASP A 51 -1.41 10.86 7.17
N LEU A 52 -1.69 11.60 8.26
CA LEU A 52 -1.66 11.05 9.63
C LEU A 52 -2.69 9.94 9.80
N GLU A 53 -3.94 10.17 9.38
CA GLU A 53 -5.00 9.16 9.47
C GLU A 53 -4.67 7.91 8.63
N LEU A 54 -4.08 8.10 7.44
CA LEU A 54 -3.66 6.98 6.59
C LEU A 54 -2.51 6.19 7.23
N ALA A 55 -1.54 6.86 7.86
CA ALA A 55 -0.44 6.21 8.56
C ALA A 55 -0.94 5.41 9.77
N GLU A 56 -1.88 5.95 10.55
CA GLU A 56 -2.51 5.24 11.66
C GLU A 56 -3.30 4.01 11.18
N LEU A 57 -4.04 4.14 10.07
CA LEU A 57 -4.76 3.02 9.48
C LEU A 57 -3.81 1.90 9.02
N MET A 58 -2.69 2.27 8.39
CA MET A 58 -1.67 1.31 7.93
C MET A 58 -0.99 0.61 9.11
N ALA A 59 -0.62 1.36 10.16
CA ALA A 59 -0.04 0.80 11.37
C ALA A 59 -0.99 -0.16 12.09
N ARG A 60 -2.29 0.13 12.08
CA ARG A 60 -3.32 -0.77 12.62
C ARG A 60 -3.43 -2.05 11.80
N VAL A 61 -3.48 -1.96 10.47
CA VAL A 61 -3.54 -3.14 9.58
C VAL A 61 -2.27 -3.98 9.70
N GLU A 62 -1.10 -3.36 9.87
CA GLU A 62 0.16 -4.07 10.10
C GLU A 62 0.14 -4.81 11.45
N ARG A 63 -0.37 -4.18 12.51
CA ARG A 63 -0.52 -4.81 13.83
C ARG A 63 -1.50 -6.00 13.79
N GLU A 64 -2.66 -5.81 13.16
CA GLU A 64 -3.67 -6.86 12.99
C GLU A 64 -3.13 -8.04 12.14
N ASN A 65 -2.37 -7.77 11.08
CA ASN A 65 -1.73 -8.83 10.29
C ASN A 65 -0.61 -9.55 11.06
N ALA A 66 0.11 -8.86 11.95
CA ALA A 66 1.16 -9.45 12.78
C ALA A 66 0.58 -10.32 13.91
N GLU A 67 -0.54 -9.92 14.50
CA GLU A 67 -1.20 -10.64 15.61
C GLU A 67 -1.95 -11.91 15.16
N VAL A 68 -2.32 -12.03 13.88
CA VAL A 68 -3.03 -13.22 13.35
C VAL A 68 -2.09 -14.39 12.98
N SER A 69 -0.77 -14.20 12.98
CA SER A 69 0.19 -15.22 12.51
C SER A 69 0.57 -16.32 13.52
N GLY A 70 -0.08 -16.42 14.69
CA GLY A 70 0.57 -17.07 15.84
C GLY A 70 -0.22 -18.01 16.75
N ASP A 71 -1.50 -18.30 16.56
CA ASP A 71 -2.16 -19.33 17.40
C ASP A 71 -3.46 -19.92 16.80
N GLU A 72 -3.32 -20.79 15.80
CA GLU A 72 -4.26 -21.90 15.58
C GLU A 72 -3.46 -23.17 15.22
N ALA A 73 -2.72 -23.71 16.19
CA ALA A 73 -2.36 -25.12 16.19
C ALA A 73 -3.50 -25.93 16.81
N SER A 74 -4.66 -25.97 16.13
CA SER A 74 -5.67 -27.01 16.37
C SER A 74 -5.43 -28.15 15.39
N SER A 75 -4.68 -29.17 15.82
CA SER A 75 -4.84 -30.52 15.29
C SER A 75 -4.83 -31.48 16.46
N ASP A 76 -6.05 -31.74 16.94
CA ASP A 76 -6.46 -33.06 17.39
C ASP A 76 -6.08 -34.06 16.28
N ASP A 77 -5.11 -34.94 16.52
CA ASP A 77 -4.84 -36.10 15.66
C ASP A 77 -4.46 -37.27 16.59
N GLU A 78 -5.29 -38.31 16.55
CA GLU A 78 -5.33 -39.49 17.41
C GLU A 78 -4.07 -40.37 17.30
N ALA A 79 -3.53 -40.85 18.43
CA ALA A 79 -2.88 -42.17 18.59
C ALA A 79 -2.64 -42.54 20.06
#